data_AF-A0A8S4G9L0-F1
#
_entry.id   AF-A0A8S4G9L0-F1
#
_cell.length_a   1.000
_cell.length_b   1.000
_cell.length_c   1.000
_cell.angle_alpha   90.00
_cell.angle_beta   90.00
_cell.angle_gamma   90.00
#
_symmetry.space_group_name_H-M   'P 1'
#
loop_
_entity.id
_entity.type
_entity.pdbx_description
1 polymer ?
#
loop_
_entity_poly.entity_id
_entity_poly.type
_entity_poly.pdbx_seq_one_letter_code
_entity_poly.pdbx_strand_id
1 'polypeptide(L)'
;MSMRKRSGSGSKRHLKEKVVQIYESFFRGEDLTSDNPTFWDEFFLLKPKIPQLEAEIQKLSSEQLFNMKEQINLLVAQCIEMLGQEHHIRLVFALQTLSALLITMYQKAAQDPTLNLKAVLIGTEHANMRMQKLLEHSVVWSVFMAF
;
A
#
# COMPACT_ATOMS: atom_id res chain seq x y z
N MET A 1 -18.49 11.91 55.36
CA MET A 1 -19.28 11.25 54.29
C MET A 1 -18.55 11.46 52.98
N SER A 2 -18.02 10.38 52.39
CA SER A 2 -17.11 10.39 51.24
C SER A 2 -17.89 10.60 49.94
N MET A 3 -17.53 11.63 49.17
CA MET A 3 -18.01 11.80 47.79
C MET A 3 -16.94 11.24 46.85
N ARG A 4 -17.19 10.04 46.33
CA ARG A 4 -16.31 9.31 45.41
C ARG A 4 -16.10 10.11 44.12
N LYS A 5 -14.83 10.45 43.85
CA LYS A 5 -14.32 10.85 42.53
C LYS A 5 -14.61 9.73 41.53
N ARG A 6 -15.44 9.99 40.52
CA ARG A 6 -15.51 9.15 39.31
C ARG A 6 -14.39 9.57 38.38
N SER A 7 -13.25 8.90 38.49
CA SER A 7 -12.20 8.93 37.48
C SER A 7 -12.69 8.17 36.24
N GLY A 8 -13.42 8.86 35.37
CA GLY A 8 -13.69 8.39 34.01
C GLY A 8 -12.42 8.53 33.18
N SER A 9 -11.47 7.62 33.33
CA SER A 9 -10.40 7.41 32.36
C SER A 9 -11.02 6.81 31.11
N GLY A 10 -11.69 7.65 30.32
CA GLY A 10 -11.99 7.33 28.94
C GLY A 10 -10.67 7.32 28.20
N SER A 11 -10.03 6.15 28.11
CA SER A 11 -9.07 5.91 27.04
C SER A 11 -9.81 6.23 25.74
N LYS A 12 -9.58 7.45 25.22
CA LYS A 12 -9.77 7.77 23.81
C LYS A 12 -8.83 6.83 23.06
N ARG A 13 -9.26 5.58 22.86
CA ARG A 13 -8.75 4.74 21.78
C ARG A 13 -9.06 5.58 20.55
N HIS A 14 -8.07 6.33 20.08
CA HIS A 14 -8.17 7.05 18.83
C HIS A 14 -8.73 6.05 17.82
N LEU A 15 -9.94 6.33 17.31
CA LEU A 15 -10.56 5.49 16.29
C LEU A 15 -9.61 5.52 15.10
N LYS A 16 -8.81 4.46 14.99
CA LYS A 16 -7.75 4.38 14.00
C LYS A 16 -8.40 4.20 12.65
N GLU A 17 -8.01 5.00 11.68
CA GLU A 17 -8.62 4.96 10.35
C GLU A 17 -8.48 3.56 9.73
N LYS A 18 -9.53 3.07 9.04
CA LYS A 18 -9.58 1.71 8.46
C LYS A 18 -8.35 1.41 7.61
N VAL A 19 -7.93 2.36 6.78
CA VAL A 19 -6.75 2.22 5.90
C VAL A 19 -5.45 2.02 6.68
N VAL A 20 -5.30 2.64 7.84
CA VAL A 20 -4.10 2.48 8.68
C VAL A 20 -4.10 1.11 9.34
N GLN A 21 -5.26 0.60 9.76
CA GLN A 21 -5.39 -0.76 10.28
C GLN A 21 -5.03 -1.79 9.20
N ILE A 22 -5.49 -1.57 7.96
CA ILE A 22 -5.16 -2.41 6.81
C ILE A 22 -3.64 -2.44 6.58
N TYR A 23 -2.96 -1.29 6.59
CA TYR A 23 -1.49 -1.27 6.45
C TYR A 23 -0.81 -2.10 7.54
N GLU A 24 -1.21 -1.94 8.80
CA GLU A 24 -0.60 -2.70 9.90
C GLU A 24 -0.81 -4.19 9.78
N SER A 25 -2.02 -4.64 9.48
CA SER A 25 -2.32 -6.06 9.27
C SER A 25 -1.58 -6.60 8.05
N PHE A 26 -1.58 -5.85 6.94
CA PHE A 26 -0.89 -6.23 5.71
C PHE A 26 0.61 -6.42 5.94
N PHE A 27 1.29 -5.47 6.61
CA PHE A 27 2.73 -5.54 6.91
C PHE A 27 3.09 -6.45 8.10
N ARG A 28 2.09 -7.01 8.81
CA ARG A 28 2.27 -8.14 9.75
C ARG A 28 2.18 -9.51 9.06
N GLY A 29 1.80 -9.55 7.78
CA GLY A 29 1.63 -10.79 7.02
C GLY A 29 0.26 -11.44 7.22
N GLU A 30 -0.73 -10.69 7.72
CA GLU A 30 -2.12 -11.17 7.79
C GLU A 30 -2.72 -11.21 6.39
N ASP A 31 -3.49 -12.27 6.11
CA ASP A 31 -4.21 -12.39 4.85
C ASP A 31 -5.55 -11.64 4.94
N LEU A 32 -5.61 -10.50 4.25
CA LEU A 32 -6.80 -9.65 4.20
C LEU A 32 -7.66 -9.89 2.96
N THR A 33 -7.18 -10.69 2.01
CA THR A 33 -7.75 -10.80 0.67
C THR A 33 -8.58 -12.06 0.46
N SER A 34 -8.26 -13.16 1.15
CA SER A 34 -8.91 -14.46 0.91
C SER A 34 -10.39 -14.50 1.28
N ASP A 35 -10.80 -13.75 2.29
CA ASP A 35 -12.19 -13.75 2.78
C ASP A 35 -13.08 -12.67 2.13
N ASN A 36 -12.50 -11.77 1.33
CA ASN A 36 -13.23 -10.66 0.72
C ASN A 36 -12.81 -10.42 -0.74
N PRO A 37 -13.61 -10.89 -1.73
CA PRO A 37 -13.29 -10.71 -3.14
C PRO A 37 -13.32 -9.24 -3.60
N THR A 38 -14.02 -8.35 -2.88
CA THR A 38 -14.09 -6.91 -3.18
C THR A 38 -13.10 -6.09 -2.36
N PHE A 39 -12.13 -6.73 -1.69
CA PHE A 39 -11.17 -6.06 -0.81
C PHE A 39 -10.44 -4.91 -1.52
N TRP A 40 -9.88 -5.14 -2.70
CA TRP A 40 -9.09 -4.13 -3.42
C TRP A 40 -9.91 -2.93 -3.85
N ASP A 41 -11.14 -3.18 -4.31
CA ASP A 41 -12.10 -2.14 -4.67
C ASP A 41 -12.46 -1.25 -3.46
N GLU A 42 -12.65 -1.85 -2.28
CA GLU A 42 -12.86 -1.10 -1.05
C GLU A 42 -11.60 -0.37 -0.59
N PHE A 43 -10.44 -1.03 -0.68
CA PHE A 43 -9.16 -0.48 -0.25
C PHE A 43 -8.83 0.81 -1.02
N PHE A 44 -8.98 0.79 -2.34
CA PHE A 44 -8.71 1.97 -3.17
C PHE A 44 -9.82 3.03 -3.13
N LEU A 45 -10.91 2.81 -2.41
CA LEU A 45 -11.87 3.87 -2.04
C LEU A 45 -11.46 4.61 -0.77
N LEU A 46 -10.57 4.04 0.04
CA LEU A 46 -10.07 4.68 1.25
C LEU A 46 -8.93 5.64 0.89
N LYS A 47 -9.03 6.88 1.37
CA LYS A 47 -7.98 7.88 1.15
C LYS A 47 -6.65 7.36 1.72
N PRO A 48 -5.59 7.25 0.90
CA PRO A 48 -4.33 6.68 1.35
C PRO A 48 -3.69 7.59 2.38
N LYS A 49 -3.09 6.96 3.39
CA LYS A 49 -2.40 7.63 4.49
C LYS A 49 -0.91 7.44 4.30
N ILE A 50 -0.36 8.24 3.37
CA ILE A 50 1.02 8.11 2.89
C ILE A 50 2.02 8.04 4.04
N PRO A 51 2.05 8.98 5.01
CA PRO A 51 3.04 8.91 6.09
C PRO A 51 2.97 7.61 6.92
N GLN A 52 1.77 7.04 7.08
CA GLN A 52 1.57 5.79 7.80
C GLN A 52 2.01 4.58 6.96
N LEU A 53 1.72 4.57 5.66
CA LEU A 53 2.21 3.55 4.74
C LEU A 53 3.74 3.49 4.74
N GLU A 54 4.37 4.66 4.57
CA GLU A 54 5.83 4.80 4.57
C GLU A 54 6.41 4.32 5.91
N ALA A 55 5.79 4.72 7.04
CA ALA A 55 6.22 4.31 8.37
C ALA A 55 6.14 2.78 8.58
N GLU A 56 5.10 2.10 8.10
CA GLU A 56 5.02 0.63 8.21
C GLU A 56 6.12 -0.06 7.39
N ILE A 57 6.37 0.39 6.17
CA ILE A 57 7.46 -0.16 5.33
C ILE A 57 8.83 0.08 5.98
N GLN A 58 9.03 1.26 6.57
CA GLN A 58 10.30 1.62 7.21
C GLN A 58 10.62 0.76 8.44
N LYS A 59 9.60 0.26 9.17
CA LYS A 59 9.80 -0.63 10.33
C LYS A 59 10.36 -2.02 9.98
N LEU A 60 10.14 -2.50 8.76
CA LEU A 60 10.52 -3.85 8.36
C LEU A 60 12.01 -3.95 8.05
N SER A 61 12.65 -5.07 8.35
CA SER A 61 14.00 -5.37 7.86
C SER A 61 13.97 -5.81 6.39
N SER A 62 15.13 -5.84 5.72
CA SER A 62 15.24 -6.34 4.36
C SER A 62 14.84 -7.82 4.23
N GLU A 63 15.12 -8.63 5.25
CA GLU A 63 14.68 -10.02 5.34
C GLU A 63 13.15 -10.12 5.45
N GLN A 64 12.53 -9.30 6.31
CA GLN A 64 11.07 -9.27 6.44
C GLN A 64 10.40 -8.84 5.14
N LEU A 65 10.91 -7.80 4.47
CA LEU A 65 10.41 -7.36 3.17
C LEU A 65 10.55 -8.45 2.11
N PHE A 66 11.65 -9.22 2.14
CA PHE A 66 11.84 -10.34 1.23
C PHE A 66 10.85 -11.48 1.49
N ASN A 67 10.58 -11.79 2.76
CA ASN A 67 9.58 -12.80 3.13
C ASN A 67 8.15 -12.38 2.74
N MET A 68 7.89 -11.07 2.67
CA MET A 68 6.61 -10.50 2.28
C MET A 68 6.52 -10.14 0.79
N LYS A 69 7.49 -10.58 -0.02
CA LYS A 69 7.59 -10.20 -1.43
C LYS A 69 6.29 -10.51 -2.19
N GLU A 70 5.62 -11.62 -1.90
CA GLU A 70 4.41 -12.02 -2.65
C GLU A 70 3.26 -11.06 -2.38
N GLN A 71 3.05 -10.67 -1.12
CA GLN A 71 2.05 -9.68 -0.75
C GLN A 71 2.37 -8.32 -1.37
N ILE A 72 3.62 -7.86 -1.31
CA ILE A 72 4.05 -6.58 -1.90
C ILE A 72 3.87 -6.61 -3.43
N ASN A 73 4.24 -7.71 -4.07
CA ASN A 73 4.03 -7.93 -5.50
C ASN A 73 2.54 -7.87 -5.87
N LEU A 74 1.67 -8.44 -5.04
CA LEU A 74 0.22 -8.36 -5.23
C LEU A 74 -0.28 -6.91 -5.10
N LEU A 75 0.16 -6.18 -4.07
CA LEU A 75 -0.19 -4.76 -3.90
C LEU A 75 0.24 -3.93 -5.12
N VAL A 76 1.46 -4.12 -5.62
CA VAL A 76 1.94 -3.45 -6.84
C VAL A 76 1.07 -3.80 -8.04
N ALA A 77 0.74 -5.08 -8.24
CA ALA A 77 -0.11 -5.52 -9.33
C ALA A 77 -1.49 -4.87 -9.25
N GLN A 78 -2.10 -4.85 -8.07
CA GLN A 78 -3.43 -4.26 -7.85
C GLN A 78 -3.42 -2.75 -8.05
N CYS A 79 -2.36 -2.06 -7.62
CA CYS A 79 -2.19 -0.64 -7.95
C CYS A 79 -2.18 -0.42 -9.47
N ILE A 80 -1.46 -1.25 -10.24
CA ILE A 80 -1.38 -1.12 -11.70
C ILE A 80 -2.73 -1.41 -12.36
N GLU A 81 -3.43 -2.47 -11.96
CA GLU A 81 -4.76 -2.80 -12.50
C GLU A 81 -5.76 -1.65 -12.30
N MET A 82 -5.71 -0.98 -11.15
CA MET A 82 -6.59 0.16 -10.85
C MET A 82 -6.29 1.41 -11.70
N LEU A 83 -5.10 1.51 -12.30
CA LEU A 83 -4.79 2.59 -13.26
C LEU A 83 -5.55 2.44 -14.58
N GLY A 84 -5.98 1.22 -14.91
CA GLY A 84 -6.79 0.92 -16.09
C GLY A 84 -8.29 1.07 -15.89
N GLN A 85 -8.75 1.34 -14.67
CA GLN A 85 -10.17 1.46 -14.36
C GLN A 85 -10.71 2.87 -14.59
N GLU A 86 -11.99 2.97 -14.96
CA GLU A 86 -12.67 4.25 -15.17
C GLU A 86 -12.92 5.04 -13.86
N HIS A 87 -12.86 4.37 -12.71
CA HIS A 87 -13.17 5.00 -11.43
C HIS A 87 -12.03 5.91 -10.93
N HIS A 88 -12.09 7.20 -11.29
CA HIS A 88 -11.04 8.19 -11.03
C HIS A 88 -10.51 8.24 -9.59
N ILE A 89 -11.36 8.11 -8.56
CA ILE A 89 -10.88 8.12 -7.16
C ILE A 89 -9.94 6.94 -6.87
N ARG A 90 -10.33 5.73 -7.29
CA ARG A 90 -9.54 4.52 -7.09
C ARG A 90 -8.22 4.62 -7.83
N LEU A 91 -8.27 5.13 -9.05
CA LEU A 91 -7.09 5.40 -9.86
C LEU A 91 -6.11 6.33 -9.13
N VAL A 92 -6.58 7.50 -8.66
CA VAL A 92 -5.73 8.48 -7.97
C VAL A 92 -5.15 7.88 -6.69
N PHE A 93 -5.95 7.17 -5.89
CA PHE A 93 -5.49 6.56 -4.64
C PHE A 93 -4.53 5.39 -4.88
N ALA A 94 -4.74 4.61 -5.94
CA ALA A 94 -3.82 3.57 -6.38
C ALA A 94 -2.47 4.17 -6.82
N LEU A 95 -2.49 5.23 -7.62
CA LEU A 95 -1.27 5.92 -8.07
C LEU A 95 -0.50 6.52 -6.88
N GLN A 96 -1.20 7.13 -5.93
CA GLN A 96 -0.58 7.67 -4.71
C GLN A 96 0.05 6.56 -3.86
N THR A 97 -0.65 5.44 -3.67
CA THR A 97 -0.15 4.28 -2.93
C THR A 97 1.08 3.67 -3.62
N LEU A 98 1.02 3.49 -4.94
CA LEU A 98 2.15 2.98 -5.74
C LEU A 98 3.36 3.90 -5.65
N SER A 99 3.17 5.21 -5.80
CA SER A 99 4.26 6.19 -5.73
C SER A 99 4.95 6.16 -4.37
N ALA A 100 4.18 6.17 -3.28
CA ALA A 100 4.73 6.11 -1.92
C ALA A 100 5.47 4.79 -1.66
N LEU A 101 4.93 3.67 -2.12
CA LEU A 101 5.60 2.37 -2.02
C LEU A 101 6.94 2.38 -2.74
N LEU A 102 6.99 2.85 -4.00
CA LEU A 102 8.22 2.91 -4.79
C LEU A 102 9.27 3.85 -4.18
N ILE A 103 8.87 5.06 -3.77
CA ILE A 103 9.75 6.04 -3.15
C ILE A 103 10.35 5.48 -1.85
N THR A 104 9.51 4.91 -0.98
CA THR A 104 9.97 4.38 0.32
C THR A 104 10.90 3.20 0.14
N MET A 105 10.57 2.29 -0.76
CA MET A 105 11.40 1.11 -1.04
C MET A 105 12.76 1.50 -1.66
N TYR A 106 12.78 2.54 -2.52
CA TYR A 106 14.03 3.08 -3.05
C TYR A 106 14.89 3.74 -1.96
N GLN A 107 14.29 4.55 -1.09
CA GLN A 107 14.99 5.13 0.07
C GLN A 107 15.57 4.03 0.97
N LYS A 108 14.83 2.95 1.17
CA LYS A 108 15.27 1.83 1.98
C LYS A 108 16.43 1.07 1.33
N ALA A 109 16.38 0.85 0.02
CA ALA A 109 17.49 0.25 -0.73
C ALA A 109 18.76 1.13 -0.70
N ALA A 110 18.61 2.45 -0.62
CA ALA A 110 19.75 3.36 -0.44
C ALA A 110 20.39 3.26 0.96
N GLN A 111 19.60 2.90 1.98
CA GLN A 111 20.07 2.67 3.36
C GLN A 111 20.63 1.26 3.57
N ASP A 112 20.06 0.26 2.88
CA ASP A 112 20.46 -1.13 2.94
C ASP A 112 20.69 -1.72 1.53
N PRO A 113 21.95 -1.75 1.06
CA PRO A 113 22.31 -2.30 -0.25
C PRO A 113 22.00 -3.79 -0.44
N THR A 114 21.73 -4.53 0.64
CA THR A 114 21.40 -5.96 0.57
C THR A 114 19.94 -6.21 0.16
N LEU A 115 19.09 -5.17 0.17
CA LEU A 115 17.70 -5.26 -0.23
C LEU A 115 17.58 -5.54 -1.73
N ASN A 116 17.06 -6.72 -2.08
CA ASN A 116 16.74 -7.06 -3.46
C ASN A 116 15.42 -6.39 -3.90
N LEU A 117 15.50 -5.09 -4.20
CA LEU A 117 14.37 -4.24 -4.56
C LEU A 117 13.52 -4.82 -5.69
N LYS A 118 14.18 -5.33 -6.74
CA LYS A 118 13.51 -5.92 -7.91
C LYS A 118 12.68 -7.15 -7.52
N ALA A 119 13.26 -8.06 -6.73
CA ALA A 119 12.57 -9.27 -6.30
C ALA A 119 11.34 -8.94 -5.43
N VAL A 120 11.45 -7.94 -4.56
CA VAL A 120 10.37 -7.55 -3.64
C VAL A 120 9.23 -6.83 -4.35
N LEU A 121 9.52 -5.85 -5.20
CA LEU A 121 8.48 -5.00 -5.82
C LEU A 121 7.81 -5.60 -7.04
N ILE A 122 8.60 -6.19 -7.94
CA ILE A 122 8.15 -6.53 -9.29
C ILE A 122 8.00 -8.04 -9.46
N GLY A 123 8.81 -8.81 -8.74
CA GLY A 123 8.90 -10.26 -8.89
C GLY A 123 9.63 -10.64 -10.18
N THR A 124 9.99 -11.91 -10.33
CA THR A 124 10.74 -12.39 -11.50
C THR A 124 9.83 -12.82 -12.65
N GLU A 125 8.69 -13.44 -12.34
CA GLU A 125 7.85 -14.14 -13.34
C GLU A 125 6.96 -13.20 -14.19
N HIS A 126 6.61 -12.01 -13.69
CA HIS A 126 5.64 -11.12 -14.34
C HIS A 126 6.12 -9.68 -14.53
N ALA A 127 7.43 -9.46 -14.39
CA ALA A 127 8.02 -8.12 -14.39
C ALA A 127 7.72 -7.31 -15.65
N ASN A 128 7.98 -7.92 -16.81
CA ASN A 128 7.84 -7.26 -18.10
C ASN A 128 6.37 -6.92 -18.40
N MET A 129 5.46 -7.85 -18.12
CA MET A 129 4.02 -7.64 -18.33
C MET A 129 3.48 -6.51 -17.44
N ARG A 130 3.86 -6.47 -16.16
CA ARG A 130 3.43 -5.40 -15.24
C ARG A 130 3.96 -4.03 -15.67
N MET A 131 5.23 -3.97 -16.07
CA MET A 131 5.84 -2.73 -16.56
C MET A 131 5.18 -2.25 -17.86
N GLN A 132 4.88 -3.18 -18.78
CA GLN A 132 4.17 -2.86 -20.02
C GLN A 132 2.77 -2.30 -19.73
N LYS A 133 1.99 -2.94 -18.85
CA LYS A 133 0.68 -2.43 -18.43
C LYS A 133 0.76 -1.04 -17.81
N LEU A 134 1.75 -0.79 -16.96
CA LEU A 134 1.99 0.53 -16.36
C LEU A 134 2.27 1.59 -17.44
N LEU A 135 3.10 1.25 -18.44
CA LEU A 135 3.38 2.12 -19.59
C LEU A 135 2.13 2.37 -20.44
N GLU A 136 1.33 1.35 -20.72
CA GLU A 136 0.07 1.50 -21.46
C GLU A 136 -0.88 2.47 -20.75
N HIS A 137 -1.09 2.30 -19.45
CA HIS A 137 -1.97 3.18 -18.67
C HIS A 137 -1.45 4.63 -18.58
N SER A 138 -0.13 4.82 -18.44
CA SER A 138 0.49 6.15 -18.37
C SER A 138 0.55 6.89 -19.71
N VAL A 139 0.74 6.17 -20.82
CA VAL A 139 0.68 6.74 -22.17
C VAL A 139 -0.75 7.14 -22.53
N VAL A 140 -1.74 6.32 -22.18
CA VAL A 140 -3.16 6.67 -22.36
C VAL A 140 -3.50 7.96 -21.59
N TRP A 141 -3.00 8.12 -20.36
CA TRP A 141 -3.14 9.36 -19.59
C TRP A 141 -2.48 10.57 -20.27
N SER A 142 -1.32 10.39 -20.89
CA SER A 142 -0.60 11.45 -21.60
C SER A 142 -1.39 11.94 -22.81
N VAL A 143 -2.03 11.02 -23.53
CA VAL A 143 -2.89 11.33 -24.68
C VAL A 143 -4.20 11.97 -24.22
N PHE A 144 -4.83 11.46 -23.16
CA PHE A 144 -6.11 11.99 -22.65
C PHE A 144 -6.00 13.36 -21.99
N MET A 145 -4.84 13.71 -21.43
CA MET A 145 -4.55 15.05 -20.90
C MET A 145 -4.11 16.06 -21.98
N ALA A 146 -3.81 15.59 -23.19
CA ALA A 146 -3.40 16.43 -24.32
C ALA A 146 -4.58 16.90 -25.21
N PHE A 147 -5.80 16.46 -24.90
CA PHE A 147 -7.06 16.89 -25.52
C PHE A 147 -7.96 17.57 -24.49
#